data_AF-A0A8T2RJJ8-F1
#
_entry.id   AF-A0A8T2RJJ8-F1
#
_cell.length_a   1.000
_cell.length_b   1.000
_cell.length_c   1.000
_cell.angle_alpha   90.00
_cell.angle_beta   90.00
_cell.angle_gamma   90.00
#
_symmetry.space_group_name_H-M   'P 1'
#
loop_
_entity.id
_entity.type
_entity.pdbx_description
1 polymer ?
#
loop_
_entity_poly.entity_id
_entity_poly.type
_entity_poly.pdbx_seq_one_letter_code
_entity_poly.pdbx_strand_id
1 'polypeptide(L)'
;MVTTQGGPGLLFPKGGWETDETVEEAACREAYEEAGVRGDLKGYIGAWDFKSKRLQSHLSPEGLCRAYMFALLVKEELDFWPEGNARERHWCTPAVAMEKCRYEWMKRVLEQCILHLSSGQIDTPSASALPSNPLSTDTPRPSHLSVRV
;
A
#
# COMPACT_ATOMS: atom_id res chain seq x y z
N MET A 1 -2.35 5.23 9.01
CA MET A 1 -0.99 5.44 8.46
C MET A 1 0.05 4.95 9.46
N VAL A 2 1.31 4.84 9.08
CA VAL A 2 2.42 4.41 9.95
C VAL A 2 3.65 5.32 9.84
N THR A 3 4.49 5.36 10.88
CA THR A 3 5.76 6.11 10.86
C THR A 3 6.78 5.54 9.87
N THR A 4 7.72 6.37 9.42
CA THR A 4 8.84 5.90 8.60
C THR A 4 9.99 5.40 9.46
N GLN A 5 10.67 4.33 9.05
CA GLN A 5 11.83 3.77 9.77
C GLN A 5 13.08 4.66 9.79
N GLY A 6 13.13 5.75 9.00
CA GLY A 6 14.37 6.49 8.75
C GLY A 6 14.18 7.99 8.56
N GLY A 7 13.16 8.58 9.20
CA GLY A 7 12.92 10.01 9.14
C GLY A 7 11.49 10.43 9.51
N PRO A 8 11.23 11.75 9.54
CA PRO A 8 9.92 12.27 9.88
C PRO A 8 8.89 11.97 8.77
N GLY A 9 7.62 12.00 9.16
CA GLY A 9 6.48 11.83 8.27
C GLY A 9 5.80 10.47 8.39
N LEU A 10 4.66 10.35 7.72
CA LEU A 10 3.83 9.16 7.70
C LEU A 10 3.82 8.53 6.31
N LEU A 11 3.61 7.21 6.29
CA LEU A 11 3.46 6.38 5.09
C LEU A 11 2.19 5.55 5.19
N PHE A 12 1.68 5.11 4.04
CA PHE A 12 0.74 4.00 3.97
C PHE A 12 1.46 2.70 4.33
N PRO A 13 0.80 1.78 5.07
CA PRO A 13 1.25 0.40 5.20
C PRO A 13 1.56 -0.16 3.82
N LYS A 14 2.71 -0.82 3.69
CA LYS A 14 3.21 -1.22 2.37
C LYS A 14 4.21 -2.37 2.46
N GLY A 15 4.26 -3.15 1.39
CA GLY A 15 5.40 -4.02 1.15
C GLY A 15 5.34 -4.72 -0.19
N GLY A 16 6.09 -5.81 -0.29
CA GLY A 16 6.19 -6.62 -1.49
C GLY A 16 5.00 -7.55 -1.62
N TRP A 17 4.85 -8.13 -2.81
CA TRP A 17 3.86 -9.16 -3.10
C TRP A 17 4.56 -10.50 -3.31
N GLU A 18 4.18 -11.52 -2.54
CA GLU A 18 4.70 -12.88 -2.67
C GLU A 18 4.05 -13.65 -3.84
N THR A 19 4.56 -14.83 -4.17
CA THR A 19 4.17 -15.59 -5.39
C THR A 19 2.97 -16.49 -5.16
N ASP A 20 2.66 -16.74 -3.89
CA ASP A 20 1.65 -17.63 -3.35
C ASP A 20 0.47 -16.86 -2.74
N GLU A 21 0.45 -15.54 -2.88
CA GLU A 21 -0.65 -14.68 -2.47
C GLU A 21 -1.17 -13.86 -3.67
N THR A 22 -2.33 -13.23 -3.52
CA THR A 22 -2.87 -12.19 -4.42
C THR A 22 -2.41 -10.81 -3.99
N VAL A 23 -2.53 -9.83 -4.87
CA VAL A 23 -2.17 -8.43 -4.56
C VAL A 23 -3.04 -7.87 -3.43
N GLU A 24 -4.29 -8.32 -3.34
CA GLU A 24 -5.22 -8.05 -2.25
C GLU A 24 -4.79 -8.69 -0.93
N GLU A 25 -4.42 -9.97 -0.95
CA GLU A 25 -3.92 -10.68 0.24
C GLU A 25 -2.64 -10.02 0.75
N ALA A 26 -1.74 -9.64 -0.14
CA ALA A 26 -0.53 -8.88 0.20
C ALA A 26 -0.89 -7.54 0.86
N ALA A 27 -1.85 -6.78 0.29
CA ALA A 27 -2.29 -5.52 0.88
C ALA A 27 -2.86 -5.69 2.31
N CYS A 28 -3.64 -6.74 2.54
CA CYS A 28 -4.15 -7.09 3.87
C CYS A 28 -3.04 -7.51 4.84
N ARG A 29 -2.08 -8.34 4.38
CA ARG A 29 -0.94 -8.78 5.18
C ARG A 29 -0.10 -7.59 5.63
N GLU A 30 0.23 -6.67 4.73
CA GLU A 30 1.01 -5.47 5.04
C GLU A 30 0.28 -4.51 6.00
N ALA A 31 -1.04 -4.42 5.91
CA ALA A 31 -1.86 -3.68 6.87
C ALA A 31 -1.75 -4.26 8.29
N TYR A 32 -1.76 -5.58 8.39
CA TYR A 32 -1.59 -6.31 9.64
C TYR A 32 -0.15 -6.17 10.17
N GLU A 33 0.85 -6.36 9.31
CA GLU A 33 2.27 -6.37 9.70
C GLU A 33 2.80 -4.99 10.09
N GLU A 34 2.55 -3.96 9.28
CA GLU A 34 3.09 -2.62 9.56
C GLU A 34 2.19 -1.82 10.52
N ALA A 35 0.86 -2.01 10.46
CA ALA A 35 -0.10 -1.18 11.19
C ALA A 35 -0.97 -1.93 12.21
N GLY A 36 -0.93 -3.25 12.30
CA GLY A 36 -1.74 -3.99 13.28
C GLY A 36 -3.24 -3.82 13.11
N VAL A 37 -3.73 -3.68 11.88
CA VAL A 37 -5.16 -3.57 11.58
C VAL A 37 -5.62 -4.69 10.66
N ARG A 38 -6.87 -5.11 10.83
CA ARG A 38 -7.54 -6.07 9.94
C ARG A 38 -8.90 -5.54 9.53
N GLY A 39 -9.35 -5.93 8.34
CA GLY A 39 -10.55 -5.37 7.75
C GLY A 39 -10.92 -6.01 6.41
N ASP A 40 -11.94 -5.44 5.77
CA ASP A 40 -12.30 -5.83 4.41
C ASP A 40 -11.74 -4.81 3.42
N LEU A 41 -11.13 -5.29 2.33
CA LEU A 41 -10.88 -4.41 1.20
C LEU A 41 -12.20 -3.97 0.57
N LYS A 42 -12.33 -2.65 0.37
CA LYS A 42 -13.48 -2.01 -0.27
C LYS A 42 -13.26 -1.69 -1.73
N GLY A 43 -12.04 -1.86 -2.24
CA GLY A 43 -11.80 -1.71 -3.67
C GLY A 43 -10.38 -1.26 -3.97
N TYR A 44 -10.04 -1.37 -5.24
CA TYR A 44 -8.80 -0.87 -5.80
C TYR A 44 -8.95 0.63 -6.10
N ILE A 45 -8.04 1.43 -5.56
CA ILE A 45 -8.08 2.89 -5.75
C ILE A 45 -7.27 3.29 -6.99
N GLY A 46 -6.18 2.59 -7.28
CA GLY A 46 -5.32 2.90 -8.42
C GLY A 46 -3.88 2.44 -8.25
N ALA A 47 -3.04 2.78 -9.23
CA ALA A 47 -1.61 2.54 -9.16
C ALA A 47 -0.80 3.78 -9.51
N TRP A 48 0.33 3.94 -8.82
CA TRP A 48 1.23 5.08 -8.98
C TRP A 48 2.65 4.61 -9.13
N ASP A 49 3.34 5.13 -10.12
CA ASP A 49 4.77 4.91 -10.28
C ASP A 49 5.54 5.89 -9.37
N PHE A 50 6.53 5.38 -8.66
CA PHE A 50 7.39 6.13 -7.76
C PHE A 50 8.83 5.62 -7.82
N LYS A 51 9.78 6.43 -7.36
CA LYS A 51 11.19 6.03 -7.29
C LYS A 51 11.56 5.61 -5.88
N SER A 52 12.19 4.44 -5.74
CA SER A 52 12.70 3.92 -4.48
C SER A 52 14.21 3.79 -4.52
N LYS A 53 14.90 4.56 -3.68
CA LYS A 53 16.36 4.45 -3.53
C LYS A 53 16.81 3.08 -3.02
N ARG A 54 15.97 2.38 -2.24
CA ARG A 54 16.26 1.03 -1.73
C ARG A 54 16.24 -0.03 -2.83
N LEU A 55 15.47 0.21 -3.90
CA LEU A 55 15.29 -0.74 -5.01
C LEU A 55 16.11 -0.35 -6.24
N GLN A 56 16.89 0.72 -6.13
CA GLN A 56 17.88 1.09 -7.13
C GLN A 56 19.00 0.06 -7.14
N SER A 57 19.20 -0.58 -8.28
CA SER A 57 20.21 -1.63 -8.47
C SER A 57 20.77 -1.58 -9.89
N HIS A 58 21.79 -2.39 -10.19
CA HIS A 58 22.27 -2.55 -11.56
C HIS A 58 21.18 -3.00 -12.54
N LEU A 59 20.18 -3.75 -12.05
CA LEU A 59 19.05 -4.26 -12.84
C LEU A 59 17.87 -3.27 -12.89
N SER A 60 17.82 -2.31 -11.97
CA SER A 60 16.85 -1.21 -11.99
C SER A 60 17.56 0.11 -11.66
N PRO A 61 18.29 0.70 -12.62
CA PRO A 61 19.14 1.87 -12.38
C PRO A 61 18.36 3.10 -11.92
N GLU A 62 17.08 3.18 -12.28
CA GLU A 62 16.21 4.28 -11.87
C GLU A 62 15.44 4.00 -10.58
N GLY A 63 15.46 2.75 -10.08
CA GLY A 63 14.69 2.32 -8.93
C GLY A 63 13.18 2.56 -9.10
N LEU A 64 12.68 2.50 -10.34
CA LEU A 64 11.26 2.67 -10.64
C LEU A 64 10.47 1.55 -9.97
N CYS A 65 9.38 1.94 -9.30
CA CYS A 65 8.47 1.07 -8.59
C CYS A 65 7.04 1.47 -8.85
N ARG A 66 6.11 0.52 -8.75
CA ARG A 66 4.67 0.75 -8.89
C ARG A 66 3.96 0.36 -7.61
N ALA A 67 3.24 1.32 -7.05
CA ALA A 67 2.41 1.14 -5.86
C ALA A 67 0.96 0.85 -6.27
N TYR A 68 0.39 -0.26 -5.81
CA TYR A 68 -1.04 -0.56 -5.92
C TYR A 68 -1.74 -0.21 -4.61
N MET A 69 -2.76 0.63 -4.68
CA MET A 69 -3.49 1.11 -3.51
C MET A 69 -4.88 0.47 -3.43
N PHE A 70 -5.25 0.03 -2.23
CA PHE A 70 -6.58 -0.48 -1.94
C PHE A 70 -7.19 0.25 -0.75
N ALA A 71 -8.50 0.45 -0.77
CA ALA A 71 -9.22 0.97 0.39
C ALA A 71 -9.47 -0.18 1.36
N LEU A 72 -9.06 -0.05 2.62
CA LEU A 72 -9.34 -1.02 3.67
C LEU A 72 -10.32 -0.44 4.69
N LEU A 73 -11.48 -1.10 4.86
CA LEU A 73 -12.37 -0.82 5.99
C LEU A 73 -11.89 -1.60 7.19
N VAL A 74 -11.23 -0.90 8.11
CA VAL A 74 -10.74 -1.50 9.35
C VAL A 74 -11.91 -1.94 10.24
N LYS A 75 -11.84 -3.18 10.69
CA LYS A 75 -12.80 -3.82 11.60
C LYS A 75 -12.18 -4.20 12.94
N GLU A 76 -10.88 -4.42 12.95
CA GLU A 76 -10.13 -4.83 14.13
C GLU A 76 -8.83 -4.04 14.21
N GLU A 77 -8.52 -3.56 15.41
CA GLU A 77 -7.28 -2.90 15.77
C GLU A 77 -6.58 -3.75 16.84
N LEU A 78 -5.32 -4.09 16.60
CA LEU A 78 -4.54 -4.94 17.48
C LEU A 78 -3.63 -4.11 18.39
N ASP A 79 -3.51 -4.57 19.64
CA ASP A 79 -2.57 -4.02 20.63
C ASP A 79 -1.11 -4.46 20.34
N PHE A 80 -0.94 -5.66 19.77
CA PHE A 80 0.35 -6.22 19.42
C PHE A 80 0.32 -6.73 17.98
N TRP A 81 1.33 -6.35 17.20
CA TRP A 81 1.45 -6.72 15.79
C TRP A 81 2.93 -6.84 15.36
N PRO A 82 3.22 -7.52 14.24
CA PRO A 82 4.58 -7.91 13.87
C PRO A 82 5.62 -6.78 13.84
N GLU A 83 5.31 -5.62 13.24
CA GLU A 83 6.23 -4.48 13.21
C GLU A 83 5.95 -3.42 14.29
N GLY A 84 5.16 -3.70 15.33
CA GLY A 84 4.78 -2.68 16.33
C GLY A 84 5.94 -2.07 17.11
N ASN A 85 7.10 -2.74 17.13
CA ASN A 85 8.33 -2.21 17.71
C ASN A 85 9.12 -1.30 16.76
N ALA A 86 8.85 -1.36 15.46
CA ALA A 86 9.54 -0.61 14.42
C ALA A 86 8.66 0.48 13.77
N ARG A 87 7.34 0.39 13.94
CA ARG A 87 6.33 1.26 13.35
C ARG A 87 5.33 1.68 14.40
N GLU A 88 4.92 2.94 14.33
CA GLU A 88 3.81 3.46 15.13
C GLU A 88 2.62 3.73 14.20
N ARG A 89 1.45 3.16 14.56
CA ARG A 89 0.18 3.41 13.88
C ARG A 89 -0.35 4.78 14.27
N HIS A 90 -0.76 5.55 13.27
CA HIS A 90 -1.46 6.81 13.45
C HIS A 90 -2.79 6.82 12.70
N TRP A 91 -3.85 7.03 13.48
CA TRP A 91 -5.15 7.47 12.98
C TRP A 91 -5.13 8.98 12.78
N CYS A 92 -5.53 9.42 11.59
CA CYS A 92 -5.55 10.83 11.24
C CYS A 92 -6.71 11.12 10.30
N THR A 93 -7.20 12.35 10.35
CA THR A 93 -8.14 12.84 9.34
C THR A 93 -7.43 12.99 7.99
N PRO A 94 -8.16 12.99 6.86
CA PRO A 94 -7.54 13.17 5.56
C PRO A 94 -6.70 14.46 5.47
N ALA A 95 -7.14 15.56 6.09
CA ALA A 95 -6.38 16.81 6.14
C ALA A 95 -5.02 16.65 6.83
N VAL A 96 -4.99 15.98 7.99
CA VAL A 96 -3.73 15.70 8.71
C VAL A 96 -2.85 14.72 7.95
N ALA A 97 -3.45 13.71 7.31
CA ALA A 97 -2.73 12.76 6.46
C ALA A 97 -2.03 13.49 5.30
N MET A 98 -2.72 14.41 4.63
CA MET A 98 -2.18 15.23 3.54
C MET A 98 -0.99 16.09 3.98
N GLU A 99 -1.06 16.69 5.16
CA GLU A 99 0.04 17.47 5.73
C GLU A 99 1.26 16.61 6.08
N LYS A 100 1.02 15.43 6.67
CA LYS A 100 2.08 14.54 7.17
C LYS A 100 2.63 13.57 6.12
N CYS A 101 2.05 13.52 4.93
CA CYS A 101 2.52 12.69 3.83
C CYS A 101 3.94 13.08 3.42
N ARG A 102 4.84 12.08 3.40
CA ARG A 102 6.23 12.30 3.02
C ARG A 102 6.42 12.67 1.55
N TYR A 103 5.53 12.21 0.66
CA TYR A 103 5.68 12.35 -0.78
C TYR A 103 4.43 12.93 -1.44
N GLU A 104 4.60 13.77 -2.46
CA GLU A 104 3.51 14.40 -3.21
C GLU A 104 2.57 13.38 -3.87
N TRP A 105 3.09 12.25 -4.36
CA TRP A 105 2.24 11.21 -4.95
C TRP A 105 1.26 10.62 -3.92
N MET A 106 1.62 10.57 -2.64
CA MET A 106 0.72 10.08 -1.60
C MET A 106 -0.45 11.02 -1.35
N LYS A 107 -0.23 12.33 -1.51
CA LYS A 107 -1.30 13.33 -1.40
C LYS A 107 -2.32 13.11 -2.52
N ARG A 108 -1.84 12.85 -3.74
CA ARG A 108 -2.72 12.48 -4.87
C ARG A 108 -3.50 11.20 -4.61
N VAL A 109 -2.87 10.20 -3.99
CA VAL A 109 -3.58 8.99 -3.55
C VAL A 109 -4.70 9.34 -2.58
N LEU A 110 -4.42 10.13 -1.53
CA LEU A 110 -5.44 10.55 -0.56
C LEU A 110 -6.59 11.30 -1.22
N GLU A 111 -6.33 12.20 -2.16
CA GLU A 111 -7.38 12.88 -2.94
C GLU A 111 -8.27 11.89 -3.68
N GLN A 112 -7.66 10.92 -4.36
CA GLN A 112 -8.43 9.88 -5.07
C GLN A 112 -9.20 8.98 -4.10
N CYS A 113 -8.63 8.63 -2.94
CA CYS A 113 -9.35 7.88 -1.90
C CYS A 113 -10.59 8.64 -1.42
N ILE A 114 -10.45 9.94 -1.13
CA ILE A 114 -11.56 10.77 -0.64
C ILE A 114 -12.66 10.84 -1.69
N LEU A 115 -12.30 11.06 -2.96
CA LEU A 115 -13.26 11.09 -4.06
C LEU A 115 -13.97 9.75 -4.23
N HIS A 116 -13.22 8.63 -4.22
CA HIS A 116 -13.76 7.28 -4.36
C HIS A 116 -14.72 6.91 -3.22
N LEU A 117 -14.38 7.27 -1.97
CA LEU A 117 -15.24 7.06 -0.81
C LEU A 117 -16.48 7.97 -0.83
N SER A 118 -16.37 9.17 -1.42
CA SER A 118 -17.49 10.13 -1.51
C SER A 118 -18.46 9.81 -2.64
N SER A 119 -17.99 9.19 -3.73
CA SER A 119 -18.82 8.84 -4.89
C SER A 119 -19.64 7.56 -4.68
N GLY A 120 -19.33 6.77 -3.64
CA GLY A 120 -20.01 5.49 -3.38
C GLY A 120 -19.78 4.43 -4.47
N GLN A 121 -18.93 4.70 -5.46
CA GLN A 121 -18.53 3.74 -6.48
C GLN A 121 -17.46 2.83 -5.90
N ILE A 122 -17.90 1.73 -5.30
CA ILE A 122 -17.07 0.57 -4.99
C ILE A 122 -16.83 -0.15 -6.32
N ASP A 123 -15.89 0.35 -7.11
CA ASP A 123 -15.48 -0.33 -8.33
C ASP A 123 -14.72 -1.59 -7.92
N THR A 124 -15.38 -2.74 -8.00
CA THR A 124 -14.69 -4.03 -8.12
C THR A 124 -13.72 -3.92 -9.29
N PRO A 125 -12.41 -4.16 -9.09
CA PRO A 125 -11.46 -4.01 -10.19
C PRO A 125 -11.86 -4.96 -11.32
N SER A 126 -11.91 -4.44 -12.55
CA SER A 126 -11.82 -5.29 -13.72
C SER A 126 -10.49 -6.06 -13.61
N ALA A 127 -10.53 -7.39 -13.73
CA ALA A 127 -9.38 -8.28 -13.62
C ALA A 127 -8.18 -7.90 -14.52
N SER A 128 -8.37 -6.98 -15.48
CA SER A 128 -7.37 -6.44 -16.37
C SER A 128 -6.47 -5.32 -15.77
N ALA A 129 -6.86 -4.69 -14.65
CA ALA A 129 -6.11 -3.57 -14.06
C ALA A 129 -5.09 -4.01 -12.99
N LEU A 130 -5.30 -5.19 -12.41
CA LEU A 130 -4.38 -5.81 -11.47
C LEU A 130 -3.37 -6.67 -12.23
N PRO A 131 -2.12 -6.76 -11.74
CA PRO A 131 -1.15 -7.67 -12.32
C PRO A 131 -1.68 -9.11 -12.24
N SER A 132 -1.46 -9.88 -13.31
CA SER A 132 -1.87 -11.27 -13.41
C SER A 132 -1.29 -12.06 -12.23
N ASN A 133 -2.13 -12.84 -11.53
CA ASN A 133 -1.68 -13.68 -10.44
C ASN A 133 -0.58 -14.64 -10.96
N PRO A 134 0.65 -14.61 -10.42
CA PRO A 134 1.76 -15.42 -10.94
C PRO A 134 1.60 -16.93 -10.67
N LEU A 135 0.45 -17.37 -10.14
CA LEU A 135 0.09 -18.77 -9.84
C LEU A 135 0.26 -19.78 -11.01
N SER A 136 0.77 -19.37 -12.18
CA SER A 136 1.04 -20.25 -13.33
C SER A 136 2.37 -20.03 -14.04
N THR A 137 3.30 -19.19 -13.56
CA THR A 137 4.59 -19.00 -14.26
C THR A 137 5.77 -18.89 -13.32
N ASP A 138 6.79 -19.71 -13.56
CA ASP A 138 8.12 -19.76 -12.91
C ASP A 138 8.98 -18.50 -13.17
N THR A 139 8.33 -17.33 -13.23
CA THR A 139 8.98 -16.07 -13.58
C THR A 139 9.46 -15.37 -12.30
N PRO A 140 10.75 -15.00 -12.20
CA PRO A 140 11.26 -14.24 -11.06
C PRO A 140 10.51 -12.92 -10.89
N ARG A 141 10.16 -12.60 -9.63
CA ARG A 141 9.35 -11.43 -9.28
C ARG A 141 9.98 -10.11 -9.75
N PRO A 142 9.15 -9.17 -10.20
CA PRO A 142 9.58 -7.79 -10.33
C PRO A 142 9.69 -7.15 -8.94
N SER A 143 10.90 -6.93 -8.46
CA SER A 143 11.22 -6.21 -7.20
C SER A 143 10.72 -4.76 -7.16
N HIS A 144 10.00 -4.32 -8.20
CA HIS A 144 9.49 -2.99 -8.39
C HIS A 144 7.99 -2.85 -8.05
N LEU A 145 7.27 -3.94 -7.77
CA LEU A 145 5.85 -3.85 -7.39
C LEU A 145 5.72 -3.78 -5.86
N SER A 146 4.82 -2.92 -5.39
CA SER A 146 4.50 -2.75 -3.97
C SER A 146 3.01 -2.54 -3.78
N VAL A 147 2.45 -3.14 -2.73
CA VAL A 147 1.03 -3.01 -2.34
C VAL A 147 0.87 -2.12 -1.13
N ARG A 148 -0.30 -1.49 -1.00
CA ARG A 148 -0.59 -0.49 0.04
C ARG A 148 -2.07 -0.40 0.38
N VAL A 149 -2.38 -0.02 1.62
CA VAL A 149 -3.73 0.30 2.11
C VAL A 149 -3.83 1.68 2.75
#